data_AF-A0A934Y1B7-F1
#
_entry.id   AF-A0A934Y1B7-F1
#
_cell.length_a   1.000
_cell.length_b   1.000
_cell.length_c   1.000
_cell.angle_alpha   90.00
_cell.angle_beta   90.00
_cell.angle_gamma   90.00
#
_symmetry.space_group_name_H-M   'P 1'
#
loop_
_entity.id
_entity.type
_entity.pdbx_description
1 polymer ?
#
loop_
_entity_poly.entity_id
_entity_poly.type
_entity_poly.pdbx_seq_one_letter_code
_entity_poly.pdbx_strand_id
1 'polypeptide(L)'
;MDALLLLMTRDRWIEVIRIVLTGVIALLYWRQWVSLPVLWAAVAIGLYPLVKTGLLDLVRERKIGTEIFVTIATLVAVFGGETVAGAVLVVINLFAEFIAGLNTDHARASIKSLIESVPQVALVRANGSERLVPIADLRRGDTGVQFLRRNT
;
A
#
# COMPACT_ATOMS: atom_id res chain seq x y z
N MET A 1 9.67 15.55 -2.29
CA MET A 1 9.73 14.99 -0.93
C MET A 1 8.36 15.01 -0.27
N ASP A 2 7.49 15.96 -0.64
CA ASP A 2 6.17 16.18 -0.01
C ASP A 2 5.10 15.13 -0.35
N ALA A 3 5.18 14.49 -1.53
CA ALA A 3 4.25 13.43 -1.93
C ALA A 3 4.36 12.17 -1.04
N LEU A 4 5.55 11.89 -0.49
CA LEU A 4 5.78 10.77 0.43
C LEU A 4 5.15 11.03 1.81
N LEU A 5 5.18 12.27 2.28
CA LEU A 5 4.57 12.68 3.55
C LEU A 5 3.04 12.72 3.45
N LEU A 6 2.48 13.05 2.28
CA LEU A 6 1.03 13.08 2.06
C LEU A 6 0.38 11.68 2.05
N LEU A 7 1.14 10.62 1.75
CA LEU A 7 0.64 9.24 1.81
C LEU A 7 0.84 8.58 3.19
N MET A 8 1.54 9.23 4.12
CA MET A 8 1.76 8.74 5.49
C MET A 8 0.54 9.04 6.37
N THR A 9 -0.54 8.30 6.17
CA THR A 9 -1.72 8.33 7.05
C THR A 9 -1.38 7.78 8.44
N ARG A 10 -2.23 8.10 9.44
CA ARG A 10 -2.08 7.61 10.83
C ARG A 10 -1.88 6.09 10.89
N ASP A 11 -2.61 5.33 10.08
CA ASP A 11 -2.53 3.87 10.05
C ASP A 11 -1.17 3.39 9.56
N ARG A 12 -0.59 4.08 8.56
CA ARG A 12 0.70 3.69 7.99
C ARG A 12 1.86 3.94 8.96
N TRP A 13 1.77 4.96 9.80
CA TRP A 13 2.71 5.14 10.90
C TRP A 13 2.65 3.99 11.91
N ILE A 14 1.47 3.42 12.19
CA ILE A 14 1.34 2.27 13.08
C ILE A 14 2.04 1.04 12.47
N GLU A 15 1.93 0.83 11.16
CA GLU A 15 2.64 -0.25 10.47
C GLU A 15 4.16 -0.10 10.57
N VAL A 16 4.68 1.11 10.30
CA VAL A 16 6.11 1.40 10.42
C VAL A 16 6.59 1.17 11.85
N ILE A 17 5.87 1.69 12.85
CA ILE A 17 6.21 1.51 14.26
C ILE A 17 6.23 0.02 14.61
N ARG A 18 5.25 -0.77 14.14
CA ARG A 18 5.20 -2.21 14.36
C ARG A 18 6.38 -2.94 13.72
N ILE A 19 6.71 -2.63 12.46
CA ILE A 19 7.86 -3.20 11.74
C ILE A 19 9.16 -2.92 12.50
N VAL A 20 9.39 -1.64 12.85
CA VAL A 20 10.60 -1.21 13.54
C VAL A 20 10.67 -1.84 14.94
N LEU A 21 9.57 -1.86 15.68
CA LEU A 21 9.49 -2.46 17.01
C LEU A 21 9.82 -3.95 16.98
N THR A 22 9.17 -4.73 16.10
CA THR A 22 9.44 -6.16 15.98
C THR A 22 10.89 -6.42 15.54
N GLY A 23 11.41 -5.62 14.59
CA GLY A 23 12.80 -5.73 14.13
C GLY A 23 13.83 -5.39 15.21
N VAL A 24 13.61 -4.32 15.96
CA VAL A 24 14.50 -3.92 17.07
C VAL A 24 14.50 -4.98 18.16
N ILE A 25 13.33 -5.51 18.56
CA ILE A 25 13.26 -6.57 19.56
C ILE A 25 13.96 -7.85 19.08
N ALA A 26 13.78 -8.22 17.81
CA ALA A 26 14.50 -9.36 17.23
C ALA A 26 16.02 -9.17 17.26
N LEU A 27 16.50 -7.96 16.93
CA LEU A 27 17.93 -7.62 16.98
C LEU A 27 18.48 -7.63 18.41
N LEU A 28 17.75 -7.05 19.37
CA LEU A 28 18.14 -7.03 20.78
C LEU A 28 18.16 -8.43 21.38
N TYR A 29 17.22 -9.29 21.00
CA TYR A 29 17.21 -10.69 21.40
C TYR A 29 18.42 -11.44 20.80
N TRP A 30 18.74 -11.25 19.51
CA TRP A 30 19.95 -11.81 18.91
C TRP A 30 21.20 -11.40 19.72
N ARG A 31 21.27 -10.13 20.13
CA ARG A 31 22.37 -9.58 20.95
C ARG A 31 22.36 -10.04 22.41
N GLN A 32 21.42 -10.89 22.81
CA GLN A 32 21.23 -11.41 24.17
C GLN A 32 20.89 -10.32 25.21
N TRP A 33 20.36 -9.18 24.78
CA TRP A 33 19.98 -8.07 25.67
C TRP A 33 18.52 -8.17 26.14
N VAL A 34 17.73 -9.02 25.50
CA VAL A 34 16.30 -9.18 25.74
C VAL A 34 15.99 -10.67 25.90
N SER A 35 15.04 -10.99 26.78
CA SER A 35 14.65 -12.37 27.07
C SER A 35 13.69 -12.94 26.03
N LEU A 36 13.62 -14.27 25.96
CA LEU A 36 12.76 -15.00 25.03
C LEU A 36 11.27 -14.56 25.10
N PRO A 37 10.62 -14.40 26.26
CA PRO A 37 9.21 -14.00 26.32
C PRO A 37 8.91 -12.66 25.62
N VAL A 38 9.86 -11.73 25.65
CA VAL A 38 9.73 -10.42 25.00
C VAL A 38 9.80 -10.57 23.48
N LEU A 39 10.66 -11.47 22.97
CA LEU A 39 10.69 -11.81 21.54
C LEU A 39 9.35 -12.41 21.10
N TRP A 40 8.80 -13.37 21.86
CA TRP A 40 7.51 -14.00 21.54
C TRP A 40 6.38 -12.97 21.48
N ALA A 41 6.36 -12.00 22.41
CA ALA A 41 5.40 -10.91 22.36
C ALA A 41 5.56 -10.06 21.09
N ALA A 42 6.80 -9.71 20.71
CA ALA A 42 7.07 -8.93 19.50
C ALA A 42 6.68 -9.67 18.22
N VAL A 43 6.96 -10.97 18.14
CA VAL A 43 6.54 -11.85 17.03
C VAL A 43 5.02 -11.92 16.97
N ALA A 44 4.33 -12.11 18.10
CA ALA A 44 2.88 -12.15 18.14
C ALA A 44 2.24 -10.83 17.66
N ILE A 45 2.79 -9.68 18.10
CA ILE A 45 2.36 -8.35 17.64
C ILE A 45 2.57 -8.20 16.13
N GLY A 46 3.73 -8.62 15.62
CA GLY A 46 4.04 -8.57 14.20
C GLY A 46 3.17 -9.51 13.35
N LEU A 47 2.83 -10.68 13.89
CA LEU A 47 2.07 -11.71 13.17
C LEU A 47 0.56 -11.45 13.20
N TYR A 48 0.03 -10.78 14.21
CA TYR A 48 -1.40 -10.46 14.34
C TYR A 48 -2.07 -9.94 13.06
N PRO A 49 -1.56 -8.91 12.35
CA PRO A 49 -2.16 -8.44 11.10
C PRO A 49 -2.17 -9.52 10.01
N LEU A 50 -1.08 -10.28 9.84
CA LEU A 50 -0.96 -11.35 8.85
C LEU A 50 -2.00 -12.44 9.10
N VAL A 51 -2.11 -12.91 10.35
CA VAL A 51 -3.10 -13.94 10.71
C VAL A 51 -4.52 -13.43 10.44
N LYS A 52 -4.80 -12.18 10.82
CA LYS A 52 -6.13 -11.58 10.61
C LYS A 52 -6.48 -11.49 9.13
N THR A 53 -5.57 -10.97 8.29
CA THR A 53 -5.77 -10.85 6.85
C THR A 53 -5.88 -12.23 6.19
N GLY A 54 -4.93 -13.13 6.46
CA GLY A 54 -4.92 -14.47 5.89
C GLY A 54 -6.17 -15.28 6.26
N LEU A 55 -6.65 -15.18 7.50
CA LEU A 55 -7.88 -15.86 7.92
C LEU A 55 -9.12 -15.26 7.26
N LEU A 56 -9.18 -13.93 7.14
CA LEU A 56 -10.28 -13.25 6.45
C LEU A 56 -10.36 -13.71 4.99
N ASP A 57 -9.23 -13.70 4.28
CA ASP A 57 -9.15 -14.08 2.87
C ASP A 57 -9.48 -15.56 2.66
N LEU A 58 -9.00 -16.41 3.57
CA LEU A 58 -9.29 -17.84 3.53
C LEU A 58 -10.78 -18.13 3.75
N VAL A 59 -11.41 -17.50 4.74
CA VAL A 59 -12.82 -17.77 5.08
C VAL A 59 -13.77 -17.11 4.09
N ARG A 60 -13.50 -15.84 3.73
CA ARG A 60 -14.43 -15.03 2.94
C ARG A 60 -14.24 -15.23 1.45
N GLU A 61 -12.99 -15.28 0.99
CA GLU A 61 -12.66 -15.38 -0.43
C GLU A 61 -12.32 -16.81 -0.87
N ARG A 62 -12.14 -17.74 0.08
CA ARG A 62 -11.64 -19.11 -0.17
C ARG A 62 -10.31 -19.12 -0.92
N LYS A 63 -9.45 -18.13 -0.64
CA LYS A 63 -8.11 -18.01 -1.21
C LYS A 63 -7.06 -18.25 -0.14
N ILE A 64 -6.03 -19.01 -0.49
CA ILE A 64 -4.85 -19.16 0.35
C ILE A 64 -3.84 -18.11 -0.11
N GLY A 65 -3.72 -17.03 0.66
CA GLY A 65 -2.75 -15.96 0.45
C GLY A 65 -1.39 -16.27 1.08
N THR A 66 -0.39 -15.44 0.75
CA THR A 66 0.97 -15.51 1.29
C THR A 66 1.02 -15.40 2.81
N GLU A 67 0.03 -14.75 3.41
CA GLU A 67 -0.10 -14.47 4.83
C GLU A 67 -0.25 -15.76 5.64
N ILE A 68 -1.01 -16.73 5.11
CA ILE A 68 -1.16 -18.06 5.72
C ILE A 68 0.16 -18.83 5.68
N PHE A 69 0.88 -18.79 4.55
CA PHE A 69 2.18 -19.45 4.42
C PHE A 69 3.19 -18.88 5.42
N VAL A 70 3.28 -17.56 5.53
CA VAL A 70 4.19 -16.88 6.46
C VAL A 70 3.82 -17.20 7.91
N THR A 71 2.53 -17.23 8.23
CA THR A 71 2.03 -17.61 9.55
C THR A 71 2.48 -19.02 9.92
N ILE A 72 2.24 -20.01 9.07
CA ILE A 72 2.60 -21.40 9.32
C ILE A 72 4.13 -21.55 9.43
N ALA A 73 4.88 -20.95 8.51
CA ALA A 73 6.34 -20.99 8.51
C ALA A 73 6.92 -20.39 9.80
N THR A 74 6.36 -19.27 10.27
CA THR A 74 6.77 -18.63 11.52
C THR A 74 6.52 -19.55 12.71
N LEU A 75 5.34 -20.17 12.79
CA LEU A 75 5.01 -21.10 13.87
C LEU A 75 5.96 -22.30 13.88
N VAL A 76 6.23 -22.90 12.71
CA VAL A 76 7.17 -24.02 12.58
C VAL A 76 8.57 -23.62 13.05
N ALA A 77 9.08 -22.45 12.65
CA ALA A 77 10.40 -21.97 13.08
C ALA A 77 10.45 -21.75 14.60
N VAL A 78 9.45 -21.07 15.15
CA VAL A 78 9.39 -20.73 16.58
C VAL A 78 9.26 -21.98 17.46
N PHE A 79 8.37 -22.92 17.10
CA PHE A 79 8.22 -24.19 17.84
C PHE A 79 9.38 -25.16 17.60
N GLY A 80 10.08 -25.05 16.46
CA GLY A 80 11.30 -25.81 16.17
C GLY A 80 12.54 -25.31 16.90
N GLY A 81 12.44 -24.23 17.70
CA GLY A 81 13.56 -23.63 18.44
C GLY A 81 14.28 -22.51 17.69
N GLU A 82 14.02 -22.36 16.39
CA GLU A 82 14.57 -21.33 15.51
C GLU A 82 13.80 -20.00 15.63
N THR A 83 13.70 -19.50 16.86
CA THR A 83 12.90 -18.31 17.22
C THR A 83 13.38 -17.03 16.55
N VAL A 84 14.70 -16.90 16.36
CA VAL A 84 15.31 -15.77 15.66
C VAL A 84 14.94 -15.77 14.18
N ALA A 85 15.04 -16.94 13.52
CA ALA A 85 14.69 -17.08 12.11
C ALA A 85 13.21 -16.75 11.88
N GLY A 86 12.32 -17.25 12.75
CA GLY A 86 10.89 -16.92 12.72
C GLY A 86 10.63 -15.42 12.90
N ALA A 87 11.31 -14.77 13.84
CA ALA A 87 11.17 -13.33 14.05
C ALA A 87 11.64 -12.50 12.83
N VAL A 88 12.79 -12.86 12.25
CA VAL A 88 13.32 -12.19 11.04
C VAL A 88 12.38 -12.37 9.85
N LEU A 89 11.81 -13.57 9.69
CA LEU A 89 10.82 -13.83 8.64
C LEU A 89 9.60 -12.90 8.76
N VAL A 90 9.04 -12.75 9.97
CA VAL A 90 7.92 -11.82 10.21
C VAL A 90 8.29 -10.38 9.86
N VAL A 91 9.48 -9.93 10.26
CA VAL A 91 9.95 -8.56 9.99
C VAL A 91 10.08 -8.31 8.48
N ILE A 92 10.70 -9.23 7.74
CA ILE A 92 10.86 -9.11 6.29
C ILE A 92 9.49 -9.12 5.61
N ASN A 93 8.56 -9.99 6.04
CA ASN A 93 7.23 -10.02 5.45
C ASN A 93 6.46 -8.72 5.69
N LEU A 94 6.47 -8.20 6.92
CA LEU A 94 5.82 -6.92 7.24
C LEU A 94 6.40 -5.78 6.40
N PHE A 95 7.71 -5.77 6.18
CA PHE A 95 8.37 -4.79 5.32
C PHE A 95 7.96 -4.94 3.84
N ALA A 96 7.89 -6.17 3.34
CA ALA A 96 7.47 -6.46 1.98
C ALA A 96 6.02 -6.02 1.73
N GLU A 97 5.11 -6.33 2.65
CA GLU A 97 3.70 -5.96 2.57
C GLU A 97 3.51 -4.44 2.63
N PHE A 98 4.26 -3.77 3.50
CA PHE A 98 4.30 -2.31 3.56
C PHE A 98 4.69 -1.70 2.21
N ILE A 99 5.79 -2.16 1.60
CA ILE A 99 6.24 -1.70 0.27
C ILE A 99 5.20 -2.00 -0.81
N ALA A 100 4.58 -3.19 -0.79
CA ALA A 100 3.54 -3.55 -1.74
C ALA A 100 2.34 -2.60 -1.65
N GLY A 101 1.96 -2.20 -0.43
CA GLY A 101 0.96 -1.17 -0.17
C GLY A 101 1.35 0.18 -0.78
N LEU A 102 2.59 0.64 -0.52
CA LEU A 102 3.11 1.89 -1.12
C LEU A 102 3.01 1.89 -2.65
N ASN A 103 3.43 0.80 -3.28
CA ASN A 103 3.42 0.66 -4.73
C ASN A 103 1.99 0.64 -5.29
N THR A 104 1.06 -0.03 -4.59
CA THR A 104 -0.35 -0.08 -4.98
C THR A 104 -0.99 1.30 -4.92
N ASP A 105 -0.74 2.06 -3.86
CA ASP A 105 -1.23 3.44 -3.72
C ASP A 105 -0.67 4.35 -4.82
N HIS A 106 0.64 4.25 -5.07
CA HIS A 106 1.31 5.02 -6.10
C HIS A 106 0.77 4.69 -7.51
N ALA A 107 0.53 3.41 -7.81
CA ALA A 107 -0.08 2.98 -9.06
C ALA A 107 -1.50 3.56 -9.22
N ARG A 108 -2.33 3.49 -8.17
CA ARG A 108 -3.67 4.08 -8.17
C ARG A 108 -3.64 5.59 -8.38
N ALA A 109 -2.75 6.30 -7.70
CA ALA A 109 -2.58 7.75 -7.85
C ALA A 109 -2.15 8.12 -9.28
N SER A 110 -1.24 7.34 -9.87
CA SER A 110 -0.77 7.53 -11.24
C SER A 110 -1.92 7.39 -12.26
N ILE A 111 -2.72 6.31 -12.15
CA ILE A 111 -3.90 6.10 -13.00
C ILE A 111 -4.92 7.23 -12.81
N LYS A 112 -5.17 7.63 -11.57
CA LYS A 112 -6.08 8.74 -11.25
C LYS A 112 -5.64 10.03 -11.95
N SER A 113 -4.35 10.37 -11.87
CA SER A 113 -3.82 11.58 -12.52
C SER A 113 -3.96 11.55 -14.05
N LEU A 114 -3.82 10.38 -14.68
CA LEU A 114 -4.06 10.21 -16.12
C LEU A 114 -5.53 10.40 -16.47
N ILE A 115 -6.45 9.84 -15.70
CA ILE A 115 -7.90 10.01 -15.91
C ILE A 115 -8.28 11.49 -15.75
N GLU A 116 -7.77 12.17 -14.72
CA GLU A 116 -8.03 13.58 -14.45
C GLU A 116 -7.38 14.51 -15.49
N SER A 117 -6.34 14.05 -16.20
CA SER A 117 -5.70 14.83 -17.26
C SER A 117 -6.57 14.97 -18.51
N VAL A 118 -7.59 14.12 -18.69
CA VAL A 118 -8.50 14.18 -19.83
C VAL A 118 -9.41 15.42 -19.68
N PRO A 119 -9.31 16.41 -20.58
CA PRO A 119 -10.15 17.59 -20.53
C PRO A 119 -11.62 17.18 -20.73
N GLN A 120 -12.56 17.85 -20.06
CA GLN A 120 -13.99 17.56 -20.22
C GLN A 120 -14.71 18.60 -21.11
N VAL A 121 -14.07 19.75 -21.29
CA VAL A 121 -14.59 20.88 -22.08
C VAL A 121 -13.53 21.33 -23.08
N ALA A 122 -14.00 21.76 -24.25
CA ALA A 122 -13.18 22.37 -25.28
C ALA A 122 -13.73 23.74 -25.63
N LEU A 123 -12.85 24.69 -25.89
CA LEU A 123 -13.17 25.97 -26.50
C LEU A 123 -13.25 25.75 -28.02
N VAL A 124 -14.35 26.13 -28.65
CA VAL A 124 -14.53 26.07 -30.10
C VAL A 124 -14.67 27.48 -30.64
N ARG A 125 -13.95 27.82 -31.70
CA ARG A 125 -14.07 29.11 -32.38
C ARG A 125 -14.83 28.94 -33.69
N ALA A 126 -16.13 29.25 -33.68
CA ALA A 126 -17.00 29.17 -34.85
C ALA A 126 -17.70 30.51 -35.10
N ASN A 127 -17.80 30.93 -36.37
CA ASN A 127 -18.48 32.15 -36.80
C ASN A 127 -18.02 33.44 -36.07
N GLY A 128 -16.71 33.57 -35.79
CA GLY A 128 -16.16 34.73 -35.09
C GLY A 128 -16.45 34.79 -33.58
N SER A 129 -17.06 33.76 -33.01
CA SER A 129 -17.37 33.64 -31.58
C SER A 129 -16.68 32.44 -30.94
N GLU A 130 -16.25 32.58 -29.69
CA GLU A 130 -15.71 31.50 -28.88
C GLU A 130 -16.78 30.95 -27.94
N ARG A 131 -16.94 29.63 -27.92
CA ARG A 131 -17.87 28.94 -27.03
C ARG A 131 -17.20 27.76 -26.33
N LEU A 132 -17.52 27.58 -25.04
CA LEU A 132 -17.16 26.40 -24.29
C LEU A 132 -18.18 25.31 -24.58
N VAL A 133 -17.71 24.15 -25.04
CA VAL A 133 -18.55 23.01 -25.41
C VAL A 133 -18.02 21.77 -24.71
N PRO A 134 -18.88 20.93 -24.10
CA PRO A 134 -18.47 19.60 -23.64
C PRO A 134 -17.84 18.82 -24.79
N ILE A 135 -16.78 18.05 -24.52
CA ILE A 135 -16.12 17.27 -25.58
C ILE A 135 -17.10 16.31 -26.28
N ALA A 136 -18.10 15.79 -25.55
CA ALA A 136 -19.14 14.92 -26.09
C ALA A 136 -20.02 15.59 -27.17
N ASP A 137 -20.13 16.92 -27.15
CA ASP A 137 -20.99 17.69 -28.05
C ASP A 137 -20.22 18.29 -29.25
N LEU A 138 -18.92 18.00 -29.38
CA LEU A 138 -18.10 18.42 -30.52
C LEU A 138 -18.59 17.77 -31.82
N ARG A 139 -18.75 18.59 -32.87
CA ARG A 139 -19.24 18.14 -34.17
C ARG A 139 -18.12 18.18 -35.21
N ARG A 140 -18.16 17.23 -36.16
CA ARG A 140 -17.26 17.25 -37.33
C ARG A 140 -17.53 18.53 -38.13
N GLY A 141 -16.53 19.41 -38.22
CA GLY A 141 -16.63 20.73 -38.85
C GLY A 141 -16.37 21.90 -37.91
N ASP A 142 -16.35 21.69 -36.59
CA ASP A 142 -15.89 22.69 -35.63
C ASP A 142 -14.41 23.05 -35.89
N THR A 143 -14.11 24.35 -35.97
CA THR A 143 -12.77 24.89 -36.27
C THR A 143 -12.18 25.59 -35.03
N GLY A 144 -10.85 25.63 -34.93
CA GLY A 144 -10.16 26.28 -33.81
C GLY A 144 -10.48 25.65 -32.45
N VAL A 145 -10.54 24.31 -32.37
CA VAL A 145 -10.83 23.59 -31.13
C VAL A 145 -9.61 23.60 -30.22
N GLN A 146 -9.74 24.17 -29.02
CA GLN A 146 -8.73 24.17 -27.98
C GLN A 146 -9.24 23.42 -26.74
N PHE A 147 -8.60 22.31 -26.40
CA PHE A 147 -8.95 21.55 -25.21
C PHE A 147 -8.48 22.29 -23.96
N LEU A 148 -9.40 22.56 -23.04
CA LEU A 148 -9.06 23.26 -21.80
C LEU A 148 -8.76 22.22 -20.72
N ARG A 149 -7.50 22.20 -20.27
CA ARG A 149 -7.11 21.45 -19.08
C ARG A 149 -7.83 22.09 -17.89
N ARG A 150 -8.61 21.29 -17.16
CA ARG A 150 -9.27 21.77 -15.94
C ARG A 150 -8.17 22.18 -14.97
N ASN A 151 -8.02 23.49 -14.73
CA ASN A 151 -7.01 24.01 -13.80
C ASN A 151 -7.53 23.73 -12.39
N THR A 152 -6.99 22.69 -11.74
CA THR A 152 -7.08 22.50 -10.27
C THR A 152 -5.86 23.11 -9.63
#